data_AF-A0A7X6UAM0-F1
#
_entry.id   AF-A0A7X6UAM0-F1
#
_cell.length_a   1.000
_cell.length_b   1.000
_cell.length_c   1.000
_cell.angle_alpha   90.00
_cell.angle_beta   90.00
_cell.angle_gamma   90.00
#
_symmetry.space_group_name_H-M   'P 1'
#
loop_
_entity.id
_entity.type
_entity.pdbx_description
1 polymer ?
#
loop_
_entity_poly.entity_id
_entity_poly.type
_entity_poly.pdbx_seq_one_letter_code
_entity_poly.pdbx_strand_id
1 'polypeptide(L)' 'MDQSVLDHLRAYVAEREWDQFHSAENLAKSISIEAAELLECFQWSSEADPDRVKDELA' A
#
# COMPACT_ATOMS: atom_id res chain seq x y z
N MET A 1 -14.26 4.89 -7.14
CA MET A 1 -13.64 4.43 -5.88
C MET A 1 -14.76 4.06 -4.95
N ASP A 2 -14.69 2.88 -4.34
CA ASP A 2 -15.65 2.51 -3.31
C ASP A 2 -15.48 3.47 -2.13
N GLN A 3 -16.50 4.26 -1.84
CA GLN A 3 -16.50 5.23 -0.75
C GLN A 3 -16.23 4.55 0.60
N SER A 4 -16.56 3.24 0.71
CA SER A 4 -16.35 2.45 1.93
C SER A 4 -14.87 2.33 2.32
N VAL A 5 -13.96 2.09 1.36
CA VAL A 5 -12.54 1.83 1.66
C VAL A 5 -11.85 3.09 2.16
N LEU A 6 -12.11 4.23 1.52
CA LEU A 6 -11.53 5.52 1.92
C LEU A 6 -11.96 5.92 3.33
N ASP A 7 -13.20 5.62 3.71
CA ASP A 7 -13.71 5.95 5.03
C ASP A 7 -13.10 5.04 6.12
N HIS A 8 -12.91 3.74 5.83
CA HIS A 8 -12.16 2.85 6.72
C HIS A 8 -10.70 3.27 6.88
N LEU A 9 -10.01 3.65 5.80
CA LEU A 9 -8.63 4.14 5.86
C LEU A 9 -8.50 5.42 6.69
N ARG A 10 -9.41 6.37 6.50
CA ARG A 10 -9.44 7.61 7.30
C ARG A 10 -9.65 7.32 8.79
N ALA A 11 -10.57 6.41 9.12
CA ALA A 11 -10.80 6.00 10.51
C ALA A 11 -9.56 5.32 11.12
N TYR A 12 -8.93 4.42 10.37
CA TYR A 12 -7.72 3.70 10.80
C TYR A 12 -6.53 4.63 11.07
N VAL A 13 -6.33 5.62 10.20
CA VAL A 13 -5.30 6.66 10.32
C VAL A 13 -5.57 7.56 11.52
N ALA A 14 -6.82 8.02 11.69
CA ALA A 14 -7.21 8.91 12.78
C ALA A 14 -7.07 8.25 14.16
N GLU A 15 -7.43 6.97 14.31
CA GLU A 15 -7.29 6.22 15.56
C GLU A 15 -5.84 6.17 16.07
N ARG A 16 -4.86 6.24 15.15
CA ARG A 16 -3.43 6.15 15.45
C ARG A 16 -2.71 7.49 15.40
N GLU A 17 -3.44 8.58 15.13
CA GLU A 17 -2.87 9.91 14.92
C GLU A 17 -1.75 9.89 13.85
N TRP A 18 -1.91 9.06 12.80
CA TRP A 18 -0.89 8.88 11.76
C TRP A 18 -0.94 9.93 10.65
N ASP A 19 -1.98 10.77 10.62
CA ASP A 19 -2.13 11.85 9.65
C ASP A 19 -0.95 12.82 9.66
N GLN A 20 -0.29 12.99 10.81
CA GLN A 20 0.95 13.77 10.94
C GLN A 20 2.11 13.28 10.05
N PHE A 21 2.09 12.01 9.61
CA PHE A 21 3.10 11.44 8.72
C PHE A 21 2.68 11.44 7.25
N HIS A 22 1.42 11.76 6.93
CA HIS A 22 0.84 11.67 5.59
C HIS A 22 1.06 12.93 4.74
N SER A 23 2.29 13.47 4.73
CA SER A 23 2.67 14.50 3.76
C SER A 23 2.63 13.94 2.34
N ALA A 24 2.39 14.79 1.34
CA ALA A 24 2.37 14.37 -0.07
C ALA A 24 3.67 13.66 -0.48
N GLU A 25 4.81 14.12 0.04
CA GLU A 25 6.12 13.50 -0.19
C GLU A 25 6.22 12.11 0.44
N ASN A 26 5.75 11.93 1.68
CA ASN A 26 5.80 10.63 2.36
C ASN A 26 4.89 9.62 1.68
N LEU A 27 3.67 10.03 1.32
CA LEU A 27 2.73 9.15 0.58
C LEU A 27 3.30 8.74 -0.79
N ALA A 28 3.94 9.66 -1.51
CA ALA A 28 4.59 9.33 -2.78
C ALA A 28 5.73 8.31 -2.61
N LYS A 29 6.53 8.44 -1.53
CA LYS A 29 7.56 7.46 -1.18
C LYS A 29 6.96 6.11 -0.83
N SER A 30 5.91 6.08 0.00
CA SER A 30 5.21 4.83 0.36
C SER A 30 4.70 4.11 -0.88
N ILE A 31 4.02 4.80 -1.81
CA ILE A 31 3.59 4.21 -3.08
C ILE A 31 4.76 3.58 -3.85
N SER A 32 5.91 4.27 -3.91
CA SER A 32 7.09 3.74 -4.59
C SER A 32 7.70 2.54 -3.88
N ILE A 33 7.58 2.44 -2.55
CA ILE A 33 8.06 1.31 -1.75
C ILE A 33 7.18 0.09 -2.03
N GLU A 34 5.86 0.20 -1.87
CA GLU A 34 4.92 -0.91 -2.13
C GLU A 34 5.00 -1.40 -3.58
N ALA A 35 5.16 -0.48 -4.55
CA ALA A 35 5.37 -0.86 -5.94
C ALA A 35 6.66 -1.66 -6.17
N ALA A 36 7.70 -1.42 -5.37
CA ALA A 36 8.93 -2.19 -5.40
C ALA A 36 8.78 -3.55 -4.71
N GLU A 37 7.99 -3.65 -3.64
CA GLU A 37 7.64 -4.91 -2.97
C GLU A 37 6.81 -5.82 -3.90
N LEU A 38 5.85 -5.24 -4.63
CA LEU A 38 5.14 -5.92 -5.70
C LEU A 38 6.10 -6.41 -6.81
N LEU A 39 7.08 -5.60 -7.20
CA LEU A 39 8.07 -5.99 -8.21
C LEU A 39 8.97 -7.13 -7.70
N GLU A 40 9.28 -7.17 -6.41
CA GLU A 40 10.08 -8.22 -5.77
C GLU A 40 9.46 -9.61 -5.96
N CYS A 41 8.12 -9.70 -5.97
CA CYS A 41 7.39 -10.95 -6.25
C CYS A 41 7.80 -11.59 -7.58
N PHE A 42 8.29 -10.79 -8.54
CA PHE A 42 8.68 -11.23 -9.88
C PHE A 42 10.20 -11.14 -10.13
N GLN A 43 11.00 -10.89 -9.09
CA GLN A 43 12.44 -10.60 -9.23
C GLN A 43 13.21 -11.71 -9.96
N TRP A 44 12.84 -12.98 -9.72
CA TRP A 44 13.57 -14.15 -10.22
C TRP A 44 12.77 -14.99 -11.22
N SER A 45 11.47 -14.74 -11.37
CA SER A 45 10.57 -15.48 -12.27
C SER A 45 9.28 -14.69 -12.50
N SER A 46 8.61 -14.95 -13.64
CA SER A 46 7.24 -14.49 -13.87
C SER A 46 6.19 -15.28 -13.09
N GLU A 47 6.57 -16.41 -12.49
CA GLU A 47 5.72 -17.24 -11.65
C GLU A 47 5.82 -16.77 -10.19
N ALA A 48 5.02 -15.76 -9.84
CA ALA A 48 4.92 -15.25 -8.47
C ALA A 48 3.86 -15.99 -7.65
N ASP A 49 4.01 -15.99 -6.32
CA ASP A 49 2.97 -16.43 -5.39
C ASP A 49 1.75 -15.50 -5.50
N PRO A 50 0.57 -16.00 -5.93
CA PRO A 50 -0.62 -15.18 -6.11
C PRO A 50 -1.12 -14.52 -4.83
N ASP A 51 -0.85 -15.09 -3.66
CA ASP A 51 -1.28 -14.52 -2.40
C ASP A 51 -0.35 -13.37 -1.98
N ARG A 52 0.97 -13.54 -2.14
CA ARG A 52 1.93 -12.44 -1.95
C ARG A 52 1.64 -11.27 -2.89
N VAL A 53 1.36 -11.54 -4.17
CA VAL A 53 1.00 -10.49 -5.14
C VAL A 53 -0.25 -9.72 -4.74
N LYS A 54 -1.25 -10.38 -4.13
CA LYS A 54 -2.46 -9.69 -3.64
C LYS A 54 -2.14 -8.81 -2.44
N ASP A 55 -1.29 -9.27 -1.53
CA ASP A 55 -0.89 -8.51 -0.35
C ASP A 55 -0.22 -7.19 -0.76
N GLU A 56 0.72 -7.23 -1.72
CA GLU A 56 1.39 -6.00 -2.20
C GLU A 56 0.51 -5.12 -3.12
N LEU A 57 -0.66 -5.60 -3.57
CA LEU A 57 -1.62 -4.83 -4.37
C LEU A 57 -2.71 -4.14 -3.52
N ALA A 58 -2.85 -4.55 -2.25
CA ALA A 58 -4.01 -4.24 -1.40
C ALA A 58 -4.01 -2.81 -0.84
#